data_AF-A0A1G0FTJ7-F1
#
_entry.id   AF-A0A1G0FTJ7-F1
#
_cell.length_a   1.000
_cell.length_b   1.000
_cell.length_c   1.000
_cell.angle_alpha   90.00
_cell.angle_beta   90.00
_cell.angle_gamma   90.00
#
_symmetry.space_group_name_H-M   'P 1'
#
loop_
_entity.id
_entity.type
_entity.pdbx_description
1 polymer ?
#
loop_
_entity_poly.entity_id
_entity_poly.type
_entity_poly.pdbx_seq_one_letter_code
_entity_poly.pdbx_strand_id
1 'polypeptide(L)'
;MILSKEGQFRETSVHGSGESFIRGEEGSCAGCHGTEGAKARINASLPPHDESVAGIVNVSPFDCRTCHNIHMTYTFDDWALTGGAAPVKLEYSAGTFDGGDGNLCANCHQIRNEAPVASGGNIDLGSNTRFGTHYGVEAQMLLGEGGLGVTGKPSTHYTAVENTCVTCHMGEEANHTYLPAVERCQACHADAEDFDINGVQTEITAMLAEVHELLVASGIMNEEGRSIAGVYPEAVAQAMWNYKLVEYDASMGVHNSAYARALLEAALEALK
;
A
#
# COMPACT_ATOMS: atom_id res chain seq x y z
N MET A 1 -9.07 26.53 6.72
CA MET A 1 -8.92 27.26 5.43
C MET A 1 -8.76 26.23 4.33
N ILE A 2 -9.56 26.30 3.26
CA ILE A 2 -9.47 25.35 2.14
C ILE A 2 -8.20 25.56 1.29
N LEU A 3 -7.77 26.81 1.13
CA LEU A 3 -6.58 27.16 0.34
C LEU A 3 -5.29 26.50 0.84
N SER A 4 -5.11 26.38 2.16
CA SER A 4 -3.96 25.68 2.72
C SER A 4 -3.99 24.19 2.39
N LYS A 5 -5.17 23.58 2.33
CA LYS A 5 -5.33 22.15 1.98
C LYS A 5 -5.09 21.91 0.50
N GLU A 6 -5.57 22.82 -0.33
CA GLU A 6 -5.28 22.79 -1.77
C GLU A 6 -3.79 22.92 -2.06
N GLY A 7 -3.08 23.84 -1.39
CA GLY A 7 -1.62 23.97 -1.52
C GLY A 7 -0.89 22.70 -1.08
N GLN A 8 -1.21 22.16 0.11
CA GLN A 8 -0.65 20.90 0.60
C GLN A 8 -0.84 19.74 -0.40
N PHE A 9 -2.04 19.62 -0.95
CA PHE A 9 -2.38 18.55 -1.87
C PHE A 9 -1.70 18.70 -3.23
N ARG A 10 -1.80 19.86 -3.86
CA ARG A 10 -1.30 20.06 -5.24
C ARG A 10 0.21 20.19 -5.33
N GLU A 11 0.85 20.75 -4.30
CA GLU A 11 2.27 21.10 -4.37
C GLU A 11 3.18 20.05 -3.71
N THR A 12 2.66 19.30 -2.73
CA THR A 12 3.49 18.37 -1.93
C THR A 12 3.05 16.91 -2.04
N SER A 13 1.74 16.65 -2.11
CA SER A 13 1.25 15.28 -2.19
C SER A 13 1.39 14.71 -3.60
N VAL A 14 1.97 13.51 -3.69
CA VAL A 14 2.07 12.74 -4.94
C VAL A 14 0.70 12.36 -5.53
N HIS A 15 -0.37 12.40 -4.74
CA HIS A 15 -1.72 12.22 -5.28
C HIS A 15 -2.13 13.43 -6.13
N GLY A 16 -1.79 14.66 -5.72
CA GLY A 16 -2.11 15.88 -6.47
C GLY A 16 -1.09 16.24 -7.54
N SER A 17 0.19 15.90 -7.34
CA SER A 17 1.28 16.30 -8.23
C SER A 17 1.82 15.17 -9.14
N GLY A 18 1.48 13.91 -8.86
CA GLY A 18 2.01 12.75 -9.57
C GLY A 18 1.30 12.47 -10.89
N GLU A 19 2.00 11.79 -11.81
CA GLU A 19 1.48 11.46 -13.16
C GLU A 19 0.86 10.06 -13.26
N SER A 20 0.87 9.29 -12.17
CA SER A 20 0.38 7.90 -12.18
C SER A 20 -1.11 7.79 -12.51
N PHE A 21 -1.88 8.88 -12.37
CA PHE A 21 -3.30 8.93 -12.72
C PHE A 21 -3.56 8.54 -14.18
N ILE A 22 -2.61 8.77 -15.10
CA ILE A 22 -2.71 8.41 -16.52
C ILE A 22 -2.92 6.89 -16.70
N ARG A 23 -2.47 6.07 -15.74
CA ARG A 23 -2.76 4.63 -15.77
C ARG A 23 -4.27 4.34 -15.76
N GLY A 24 -5.10 5.27 -15.29
CA GLY A 24 -6.55 5.20 -15.31
C GLY A 24 -7.21 5.16 -16.69
N GLU A 25 -6.45 5.39 -17.75
CA GLU A 25 -6.92 5.16 -19.13
C GLU A 25 -7.04 3.66 -19.45
N GLU A 26 -6.43 2.78 -18.64
CA GLU A 26 -6.49 1.32 -18.76
C GLU A 26 -7.47 0.73 -17.74
N GLY A 27 -8.36 -0.18 -18.17
CA GLY A 27 -9.44 -0.73 -17.32
C GLY A 27 -8.97 -1.36 -16.00
N SER A 28 -7.95 -2.21 -16.05
CA SER A 28 -7.40 -2.85 -14.83
C SER A 28 -6.74 -1.87 -13.85
N CYS A 29 -6.49 -0.62 -14.26
CA CYS A 29 -5.86 0.40 -13.43
C CYS A 29 -6.83 1.52 -13.01
N ALA A 30 -7.94 1.68 -13.74
CA ALA A 30 -8.93 2.75 -13.58
C ALA A 30 -9.59 2.79 -12.19
N GLY A 31 -9.69 1.65 -11.51
CA GLY A 31 -10.19 1.60 -10.15
C GLY A 31 -9.33 2.37 -9.13
N CYS A 32 -8.03 2.57 -9.37
CA CYS A 32 -7.17 3.23 -8.38
C CYS A 32 -6.40 4.43 -8.93
N HIS A 33 -6.28 4.55 -10.25
CA HIS A 33 -5.56 5.63 -10.89
C HIS A 33 -6.56 6.53 -11.62
N GLY A 34 -6.66 7.78 -11.18
CA GLY A 34 -7.60 8.76 -11.73
C GLY A 34 -8.92 8.92 -10.96
N THR A 35 -9.46 10.13 -10.97
CA THR A 35 -10.57 10.53 -10.08
C THR A 35 -11.84 9.75 -10.35
N GLU A 36 -12.24 9.66 -11.61
CA GLU A 36 -13.57 9.21 -12.01
C GLU A 36 -13.77 7.72 -11.73
N GLY A 37 -12.80 6.89 -12.12
CA GLY A 37 -12.85 5.43 -11.91
C GLY A 37 -12.78 5.07 -10.42
N ALA A 38 -11.82 5.65 -9.69
CA ALA A 38 -11.70 5.43 -8.24
C ALA A 38 -12.97 5.85 -7.50
N LYS A 39 -13.47 7.06 -7.75
CA LYS A 39 -14.68 7.55 -7.07
C LYS A 39 -15.90 6.69 -7.37
N ALA A 40 -16.10 6.34 -8.63
CA ALA A 40 -17.26 5.53 -9.05
C ALA A 40 -17.27 4.17 -8.35
N ARG A 41 -16.13 3.47 -8.37
CA ARG A 41 -16.06 2.12 -7.78
C ARG A 41 -16.16 2.12 -6.25
N ILE A 42 -15.57 3.12 -5.58
CA ILE A 42 -15.62 3.22 -4.11
C ILE A 42 -17.07 3.48 -3.67
N ASN A 43 -17.77 4.41 -4.32
CA ASN A 43 -19.19 4.65 -4.02
C ASN A 43 -20.09 3.45 -4.32
N ALA A 44 -19.72 2.62 -5.30
CA ALA A 44 -20.42 1.38 -5.61
C ALA A 44 -19.97 0.17 -4.76
N SER A 45 -19.00 0.35 -3.85
CA SER A 45 -18.40 -0.74 -3.04
C SER A 45 -17.84 -1.89 -3.90
N LEU A 46 -17.21 -1.54 -5.03
CA LEU A 46 -16.61 -2.50 -5.96
C LEU A 46 -15.10 -2.66 -5.72
N PRO A 47 -14.54 -3.85 -5.97
CA PRO A 47 -13.10 -4.07 -5.88
C PRO A 47 -12.32 -3.27 -6.96
N PRO A 48 -11.01 -3.05 -6.77
CA PRO A 48 -10.17 -2.32 -7.73
C PRO A 48 -10.23 -2.82 -9.18
N HIS A 49 -10.29 -4.14 -9.41
CA HIS A 49 -10.31 -4.72 -10.76
C HIS A 49 -11.69 -5.20 -11.22
N ASP A 50 -12.77 -4.63 -10.65
CA ASP A 50 -14.11 -4.94 -11.14
C ASP A 50 -14.27 -4.59 -12.63
N GLU A 51 -14.76 -5.55 -13.43
CA GLU A 51 -14.86 -5.42 -14.89
C GLU A 51 -15.76 -4.26 -15.35
N SER A 52 -16.66 -3.77 -14.49
CA SER A 52 -17.51 -2.62 -14.80
C SER A 52 -16.76 -1.28 -14.75
N VAL A 53 -15.56 -1.23 -14.16
CA VAL A 53 -14.73 -0.03 -14.06
C VAL A 53 -13.86 0.08 -15.30
N ALA A 54 -14.40 0.71 -16.34
CA ALA A 54 -13.67 0.91 -17.59
C ALA A 54 -12.61 2.02 -17.49
N GLY A 55 -11.59 1.93 -18.36
CA GLY A 55 -10.60 2.98 -18.55
C GLY A 55 -11.22 4.27 -19.09
N ILE A 56 -10.67 5.41 -18.70
CA ILE A 56 -11.25 6.73 -18.95
C ILE A 56 -10.31 7.54 -19.83
N VAL A 57 -10.74 7.87 -21.04
CA VAL A 57 -9.96 8.71 -21.96
C VAL A 57 -9.86 10.13 -21.40
N ASN A 58 -8.64 10.69 -21.35
CA ASN A 58 -8.35 11.96 -20.68
C ASN A 58 -8.76 11.94 -19.20
N VAL A 59 -8.43 10.85 -18.49
CA VAL A 59 -8.70 10.69 -17.07
C VAL A 59 -8.17 11.88 -16.25
N SER A 60 -8.95 12.33 -15.27
CA SER A 60 -8.53 13.44 -14.41
C SER A 60 -7.48 12.98 -13.38
N PRO A 61 -6.48 13.81 -13.06
CA PRO A 61 -5.67 13.62 -11.85
C PRO A 61 -6.56 13.51 -10.61
N PHE A 62 -6.03 12.97 -9.53
CA PHE A 62 -6.72 13.02 -8.24
C PHE A 62 -6.93 14.48 -7.83
N ASP A 63 -8.10 14.74 -7.26
CA ASP A 63 -8.49 16.04 -6.77
C ASP A 63 -9.32 15.89 -5.49
N CYS A 64 -9.86 17.01 -4.99
CA CYS A 64 -10.69 17.00 -3.79
C CYS A 64 -11.94 16.12 -3.97
N ARG A 65 -12.45 15.94 -5.20
CA ARG A 65 -13.64 15.12 -5.50
C ARG A 65 -13.34 13.64 -5.43
N THR A 66 -12.09 13.21 -5.61
CA THR A 66 -11.73 11.79 -5.45
C THR A 66 -12.07 11.33 -4.03
N CYS A 67 -11.65 12.11 -3.03
CA CYS A 67 -11.77 11.75 -1.62
C CYS A 67 -13.04 12.26 -0.95
N HIS A 68 -13.59 13.40 -1.40
CA HIS A 68 -14.78 14.02 -0.81
C HIS A 68 -15.95 14.10 -1.80
N ASN A 69 -17.17 14.10 -1.25
CA ASN A 69 -18.40 14.25 -2.02
C ASN A 69 -18.75 15.71 -2.31
N ILE A 70 -17.78 16.50 -2.78
CA ILE A 70 -17.97 17.93 -2.99
C ILE A 70 -18.95 18.28 -4.12
N HIS A 71 -19.79 19.29 -3.89
CA HIS A 71 -20.84 19.79 -4.77
C HIS A 71 -21.94 18.77 -5.09
N MET A 72 -22.24 17.87 -4.16
CA MET A 72 -23.36 16.93 -4.29
C MET A 72 -24.63 17.52 -3.68
N THR A 73 -24.49 18.20 -2.55
CA THR A 73 -25.58 18.82 -1.77
C THR A 73 -25.42 20.33 -1.63
N TYR A 74 -24.22 20.86 -1.88
CA TYR A 74 -23.85 22.26 -1.64
C TYR A 74 -23.99 22.68 -0.16
N THR A 75 -23.92 21.72 0.78
CA THR A 75 -23.88 21.95 2.23
C THR A 75 -22.53 21.54 2.81
N PHE A 76 -22.38 21.57 4.13
CA PHE A 76 -21.19 21.01 4.79
C PHE A 76 -21.09 19.48 4.65
N ASP A 77 -22.19 18.80 4.31
CA ASP A 77 -22.21 17.34 4.13
C ASP A 77 -21.34 16.89 2.94
N ASP A 78 -21.05 17.80 2.02
CA ASP A 78 -20.16 17.61 0.87
C ASP A 78 -18.70 17.30 1.26
N TRP A 79 -18.32 17.52 2.52
CA TRP A 79 -17.02 17.11 3.06
C TRP A 79 -16.96 15.63 3.47
N ALA A 80 -18.09 14.91 3.43
CA ALA A 80 -18.11 13.48 3.68
C ALA A 80 -17.19 12.73 2.71
N LEU A 81 -16.55 11.68 3.22
CA LEU A 81 -15.64 10.85 2.45
C LEU A 81 -16.39 10.06 1.37
N THR A 82 -15.78 9.92 0.20
CA THR A 82 -16.21 8.99 -0.85
C THR A 82 -16.29 7.58 -0.26
N GLY A 83 -17.41 6.87 -0.49
CA GLY A 83 -17.66 5.57 0.15
C GLY A 83 -17.99 5.62 1.64
N GLY A 84 -18.06 6.80 2.26
CA GLY A 84 -18.57 6.98 3.63
C GLY A 84 -17.78 6.25 4.72
N ALA A 85 -16.46 6.07 4.54
CA ALA A 85 -15.60 5.30 5.43
C ALA A 85 -16.05 3.83 5.64
N ALA A 86 -16.77 3.26 4.68
CA ALA A 86 -17.19 1.86 4.77
C ALA A 86 -15.98 0.91 4.81
N PRO A 87 -16.03 -0.18 5.61
CA PRO A 87 -14.98 -1.20 5.61
C PRO A 87 -14.70 -1.76 4.22
N VAL A 88 -13.41 -2.02 3.94
CA VAL A 88 -12.95 -2.43 2.61
C VAL A 88 -12.61 -3.91 2.62
N LYS A 89 -13.35 -4.70 1.85
CA LYS A 89 -12.93 -6.07 1.54
C LYS A 89 -11.74 -6.02 0.59
N LEU A 90 -10.60 -6.54 1.02
CA LEU A 90 -9.39 -6.56 0.21
C LEU A 90 -9.51 -7.63 -0.88
N GLU A 91 -9.07 -7.31 -2.10
CA GLU A 91 -9.36 -8.16 -3.27
C GLU A 91 -8.52 -9.45 -3.28
N TYR A 92 -7.24 -9.32 -2.94
CA TYR A 92 -6.25 -10.41 -3.00
C TYR A 92 -5.78 -10.89 -1.62
N SER A 93 -6.59 -10.67 -0.58
CA SER A 93 -6.41 -11.28 0.73
C SER A 93 -7.76 -11.57 1.39
N ALA A 94 -7.77 -12.32 2.50
CA ALA A 94 -9.01 -12.72 3.16
C ALA A 94 -9.62 -11.60 4.02
N GLY A 95 -8.80 -10.64 4.46
CA GLY A 95 -9.17 -9.61 5.40
C GLY A 95 -10.17 -8.59 4.86
N THR A 96 -10.91 -8.01 5.80
CA THR A 96 -11.62 -6.75 5.60
C THR A 96 -10.90 -5.70 6.44
N PHE A 97 -10.48 -4.62 5.80
CA PHE A 97 -9.86 -3.49 6.47
C PHE A 97 -10.97 -2.61 7.06
N ASP A 98 -10.98 -2.47 8.38
CA ASP A 98 -11.91 -1.61 9.11
C ASP A 98 -11.15 -0.73 10.10
N GLY A 99 -10.56 0.34 9.56
CA GLY A 99 -9.71 1.29 10.25
C GLY A 99 -10.30 2.70 10.33
N GLY A 100 -11.62 2.84 10.37
CA GLY A 100 -12.32 4.14 10.42
C GLY A 100 -12.15 4.94 9.13
N ASP A 101 -11.84 6.24 9.23
CA ASP A 101 -11.64 7.10 8.05
C ASP A 101 -10.49 6.62 7.14
N GLY A 102 -9.52 5.87 7.69
CA GLY A 102 -8.47 5.21 6.91
C GLY A 102 -8.97 4.16 5.90
N ASN A 103 -10.23 3.72 6.02
CA ASN A 103 -10.88 2.85 5.04
C ASN A 103 -10.85 3.45 3.62
N LEU A 104 -10.94 4.78 3.49
CA LEU A 104 -10.81 5.43 2.19
C LEU A 104 -9.44 5.15 1.55
N CYS A 105 -8.36 5.16 2.32
CA CYS A 105 -7.00 4.89 1.82
C CYS A 105 -6.85 3.42 1.41
N ALA A 106 -7.36 2.49 2.24
CA ALA A 106 -7.29 1.05 2.01
C ALA A 106 -8.01 0.59 0.73
N ASN A 107 -8.92 1.40 0.19
CA ASN A 107 -9.53 1.13 -1.11
C ASN A 107 -8.48 0.99 -2.23
N CYS A 108 -7.38 1.74 -2.19
CA CYS A 108 -6.35 1.74 -3.24
C CYS A 108 -5.00 1.17 -2.76
N HIS A 109 -4.65 1.42 -1.50
CA HIS A 109 -3.40 0.98 -0.86
C HIS A 109 -3.48 -0.47 -0.40
N GLN A 110 -3.68 -1.36 -1.37
CA GLN A 110 -3.80 -2.80 -1.16
C GLN A 110 -3.05 -3.60 -2.23
N ILE A 111 -2.75 -4.87 -1.96
CA ILE A 111 -2.28 -5.83 -2.96
C ILE A 111 -3.29 -5.90 -4.11
N ARG A 112 -2.79 -5.89 -5.34
CA ARG A 112 -3.56 -5.75 -6.59
C ARG A 112 -3.33 -6.85 -7.61
N ASN A 113 -2.68 -7.93 -7.20
CA ASN A 113 -2.38 -9.04 -8.09
C ASN A 113 -2.44 -10.36 -7.34
N GLU A 114 -2.73 -11.41 -8.09
CA GLU A 114 -2.78 -12.77 -7.56
C GLU A 114 -1.42 -13.20 -7.01
N ALA A 115 -1.48 -14.04 -5.97
CA ALA A 115 -0.32 -14.77 -5.51
C ALA A 115 0.19 -15.73 -6.59
N PRO A 116 1.51 -15.92 -6.72
CA PRO A 116 2.08 -16.85 -7.68
C PRO A 116 1.67 -18.28 -7.35
N VAL A 117 1.44 -19.09 -8.39
CA VAL A 117 1.08 -20.50 -8.26
C VAL A 117 2.26 -21.36 -8.65
N ALA A 118 2.72 -22.22 -7.74
CA ALA A 118 3.78 -23.16 -8.03
C ALA A 118 3.29 -24.36 -8.85
N SER A 119 4.12 -24.83 -9.77
CA SER A 119 3.92 -26.05 -10.54
C SER A 119 5.18 -26.91 -10.42
N GLY A 120 5.04 -28.11 -9.83
CA GLY A 120 6.17 -29.00 -9.60
C GLY A 120 7.27 -28.41 -8.71
N GLY A 121 6.91 -27.58 -7.71
CA GLY A 121 7.84 -26.93 -6.79
C GLY A 121 8.60 -25.74 -7.38
N ASN A 122 8.19 -25.24 -8.54
CA ASN A 122 8.78 -24.07 -9.17
C ASN A 122 7.71 -23.04 -9.55
N ILE A 123 8.11 -21.79 -9.68
CA ILE A 123 7.30 -20.69 -10.21
C ILE A 123 7.97 -20.21 -11.51
N ASP A 124 7.19 -20.16 -12.59
CA ASP A 124 7.61 -19.61 -13.88
C ASP A 124 7.21 -18.14 -13.95
N LEU A 125 8.21 -17.26 -14.01
CA LEU A 125 8.00 -15.81 -14.12
C LEU A 125 7.67 -15.40 -15.56
N GLY A 126 7.84 -16.29 -16.54
CA GLY A 126 7.67 -15.99 -17.95
C GLY A 126 8.54 -14.80 -18.36
N SER A 127 7.91 -13.78 -18.96
CA SER A 127 8.55 -12.50 -19.30
C SER A 127 8.34 -11.40 -18.26
N ASN A 128 7.82 -11.72 -17.08
CA ASN A 128 7.51 -10.73 -16.05
C ASN A 128 8.79 -10.17 -15.42
N THR A 129 8.99 -8.87 -15.57
CA THR A 129 10.12 -8.11 -14.99
C THR A 129 9.75 -7.38 -13.70
N ARG A 130 8.52 -7.56 -13.23
CA ARG A 130 7.95 -6.91 -12.04
C ARG A 130 7.27 -7.94 -11.13
N PHE A 131 7.88 -9.11 -10.98
CA PHE A 131 7.39 -10.12 -10.04
C PHE A 131 7.40 -9.59 -8.60
N GLY A 132 6.38 -9.99 -7.83
CA GLY A 132 6.10 -9.50 -6.49
C GLY A 132 4.71 -8.87 -6.39
N THR A 133 4.43 -8.25 -5.24
CA THR A 133 3.22 -7.44 -5.09
C THR A 133 3.31 -6.18 -5.94
N HIS A 134 2.17 -5.62 -6.33
CA HIS A 134 2.12 -4.22 -6.76
C HIS A 134 2.57 -3.29 -5.62
N TYR A 135 3.09 -2.11 -5.93
CA TYR A 135 3.33 -1.02 -4.97
C TYR A 135 2.08 -0.59 -4.20
N GLY A 136 2.25 -0.13 -2.95
CA GLY A 136 1.15 0.40 -2.13
C GLY A 136 0.30 -0.71 -1.53
N VAL A 137 0.87 -1.44 -0.56
CA VAL A 137 0.31 -2.66 0.06
C VAL A 137 0.04 -2.48 1.55
N GLU A 138 -0.09 -1.23 1.98
CA GLU A 138 -0.10 -0.81 3.38
C GLU A 138 -1.27 -1.42 4.15
N ALA A 139 -2.44 -1.61 3.52
CA ALA A 139 -3.60 -2.23 4.16
C ALA A 139 -3.32 -3.69 4.57
N GLN A 140 -2.77 -4.51 3.66
CA GLN A 140 -2.39 -5.88 4.00
C GLN A 140 -1.24 -5.94 5.00
N MET A 141 -0.26 -5.04 4.92
CA MET A 141 0.82 -4.98 5.91
C MET A 141 0.26 -4.72 7.31
N LEU A 142 -0.63 -3.73 7.44
CA LEU A 142 -1.31 -3.41 8.71
C LEU A 142 -2.14 -4.58 9.25
N LEU A 143 -2.80 -5.36 8.38
CA LEU A 143 -3.56 -6.55 8.77
C LEU A 143 -2.69 -7.78 9.03
N GLY A 144 -1.43 -7.77 8.60
CA GLY A 144 -0.55 -8.94 8.69
C GLY A 144 -0.90 -10.02 7.65
N GLU A 145 -1.28 -9.61 6.45
CA GLU A 145 -1.74 -10.49 5.37
C GLU A 145 -0.89 -10.36 4.09
N GLY A 146 -1.08 -11.28 3.14
CA GLY A 146 -0.52 -11.19 1.79
C GLY A 146 0.88 -11.78 1.61
N GLY A 147 1.60 -12.07 2.69
CA GLY A 147 2.87 -12.81 2.64
C GLY A 147 2.69 -14.30 2.37
N LEU A 148 3.64 -14.89 1.65
CA LEU A 148 3.65 -16.32 1.30
C LEU A 148 4.43 -17.10 2.36
N GLY A 149 3.83 -18.20 2.83
CA GLY A 149 4.45 -19.06 3.85
C GLY A 149 4.52 -18.46 5.25
N VAL A 150 4.10 -17.20 5.44
CA VAL A 150 4.17 -16.49 6.72
C VAL A 150 2.78 -16.05 7.16
N THR A 151 2.32 -16.59 8.29
CA THR A 151 1.07 -16.15 8.93
C THR A 151 1.34 -14.92 9.80
N GLY A 152 0.77 -13.78 9.43
CA GLY A 152 0.85 -12.56 10.22
C GLY A 152 -0.31 -12.38 11.18
N LYS A 153 -0.29 -11.24 11.89
CA LYS A 153 -1.38 -10.75 12.72
C LYS A 153 -1.54 -9.25 12.49
N PRO A 154 -2.74 -8.69 12.72
CA PRO A 154 -2.94 -7.26 12.66
C PRO A 154 -1.98 -6.52 13.60
N SER A 155 -1.43 -5.43 13.09
CA SER A 155 -0.51 -4.55 13.80
C SER A 155 -1.16 -3.92 15.03
N THR A 156 -0.36 -3.57 16.03
CA THR A 156 -0.82 -2.69 17.10
C THR A 156 -1.24 -1.33 16.55
N HIS A 157 -0.57 -0.81 15.51
CA HIS A 157 -1.00 0.42 14.85
C HIS A 157 -2.34 0.28 14.12
N TYR A 158 -2.72 -0.92 13.67
CA TYR A 158 -4.06 -1.14 13.13
C TYR A 158 -5.13 -1.18 14.25
N THR A 159 -4.82 -1.86 15.35
CA THR A 159 -5.80 -2.15 16.41
C THR A 159 -5.95 -1.06 17.47
N ALA A 160 -4.93 -0.22 17.67
CA ALA A 160 -4.90 0.77 18.75
C ALA A 160 -5.00 2.22 18.25
N VAL A 161 -4.72 2.49 16.97
CA VAL A 161 -4.77 3.85 16.42
C VAL A 161 -6.11 4.08 15.76
N GLU A 162 -6.88 5.02 16.31
CA GLU A 162 -8.13 5.48 15.71
C GLU A 162 -7.88 6.04 14.30
N ASN A 163 -8.79 5.77 13.35
CA ASN A 163 -8.70 6.21 11.96
C ASN A 163 -7.40 5.82 11.20
N THR A 164 -6.61 4.90 11.77
CA THR A 164 -5.43 4.26 11.17
C THR A 164 -4.53 5.23 10.38
N CYS A 165 -4.59 5.20 9.05
CA CYS A 165 -3.76 5.99 8.15
C CYS A 165 -3.88 7.50 8.44
N VAL A 166 -5.08 7.97 8.74
CA VAL A 166 -5.39 9.40 8.91
C VAL A 166 -4.64 9.96 10.12
N THR A 167 -4.55 9.23 11.22
CA THR A 167 -3.89 9.72 12.44
C THR A 167 -2.42 10.00 12.21
N CYS A 168 -1.70 9.10 11.54
CA CYS A 168 -0.27 9.27 11.31
C CYS A 168 0.05 10.17 10.11
N HIS A 169 -0.73 10.15 9.03
CA HIS A 169 -0.42 10.87 7.79
C HIS A 169 -1.11 12.24 7.65
N MET A 170 -2.26 12.42 8.31
CA MET A 170 -3.04 13.65 8.22
C MET A 170 -3.08 14.41 9.55
N GLY A 171 -3.12 13.69 10.68
CA GLY A 171 -3.24 14.29 12.02
C GLY A 171 -4.52 15.10 12.22
N GLU A 172 -4.67 15.69 13.41
CA GLU A 172 -5.82 16.52 13.77
C GLU A 172 -5.96 17.77 12.87
N GLU A 173 -4.85 18.21 12.28
CA GLU A 173 -4.84 19.35 11.38
C GLU A 173 -5.40 19.00 9.99
N ALA A 174 -5.71 17.74 9.70
CA ALA A 174 -6.13 17.26 8.38
C ALA A 174 -5.13 17.63 7.27
N ASN A 175 -3.85 17.32 7.46
CA ASN A 175 -2.77 17.58 6.52
C ASN A 175 -2.96 16.77 5.22
N HIS A 176 -3.02 17.47 4.08
CA HIS A 176 -3.19 16.85 2.75
C HIS A 176 -1.89 16.66 1.97
N THR A 177 -0.73 16.86 2.62
CA THR A 177 0.56 16.38 2.08
C THR A 177 0.68 14.84 2.19
N TYR A 178 -0.08 14.25 3.13
CA TYR A 178 -0.04 12.84 3.54
C TYR A 178 1.33 12.34 4.02
N LEU A 179 2.26 13.26 4.29
CA LEU A 179 3.51 12.90 4.93
C LEU A 179 3.27 12.70 6.43
N PRO A 180 3.79 11.61 7.03
CA PRO A 180 3.74 11.44 8.46
C PRO A 180 4.62 12.49 9.16
N ALA A 181 4.37 12.70 10.45
CA ALA A 181 5.14 13.63 11.27
C ALA A 181 5.52 12.93 12.58
N VAL A 182 6.77 13.09 13.02
CA VAL A 182 7.32 12.41 14.20
C VAL A 182 6.55 12.82 15.46
N GLU A 183 6.07 14.06 15.50
CA GLU A 183 5.30 14.60 16.61
C GLU A 183 4.00 13.81 16.86
N ARG A 184 3.45 13.17 15.82
CA ARG A 184 2.25 12.32 15.94
C ARG A 184 2.56 10.99 16.64
N CYS A 185 3.80 10.51 16.56
CA CYS A 185 4.24 9.32 17.28
C CYS A 185 4.33 9.57 18.79
N GLN A 186 4.64 10.80 19.19
CA GLN A 186 4.87 11.18 20.59
C GLN A 186 3.62 11.06 21.49
N ALA A 187 2.43 10.95 20.89
CA ALA A 187 1.20 10.63 21.63
C ALA A 187 1.27 9.28 22.36
N CYS A 188 2.02 8.31 21.82
CA CYS A 188 2.20 6.97 22.39
C CYS A 188 3.67 6.63 22.69
N HIS A 189 4.61 7.24 21.95
CA HIS A 189 6.05 7.04 22.05
C HIS A 189 6.73 8.35 22.48
N ALA A 190 6.63 8.69 23.77
CA ALA A 190 6.98 10.02 24.29
C ALA A 190 8.42 10.49 23.95
N ASP A 191 9.36 9.56 23.82
CA ASP A 191 10.78 9.86 23.56
C ASP A 191 11.15 9.75 22.06
N ALA A 192 10.16 9.66 21.15
CA ALA A 192 10.42 9.58 19.71
C ALA A 192 11.03 10.89 19.19
N GLU A 193 12.26 10.81 18.67
CA GLU A 193 12.96 11.90 17.99
C GLU A 193 12.94 11.76 16.45
N ASP A 194 12.66 10.55 15.97
CA ASP A 194 12.50 10.19 14.57
C ASP A 194 11.49 9.04 14.41
N PHE A 195 11.33 8.52 13.19
CA PHE A 195 10.46 7.37 12.91
C PHE A 195 11.09 6.02 13.26
N ASP A 196 12.38 5.98 13.57
CA ASP A 196 13.13 4.76 13.90
C ASP A 196 12.99 4.39 15.39
N ILE A 197 11.74 4.22 15.81
CA ILE A 197 11.39 3.92 17.19
C ILE A 197 11.94 2.54 17.56
N ASN A 198 12.83 2.50 18.56
CA ASN A 198 13.55 1.29 19.01
C ASN A 198 14.42 0.61 17.93
N GLY A 199 14.85 1.34 16.88
CA GLY A 199 15.71 0.79 15.84
C GLY A 199 15.00 -0.10 14.81
N VAL A 200 13.66 -0.06 14.74
CA VAL A 200 12.86 -0.87 13.83
C VAL A 200 13.19 -0.60 12.36
N GLN A 201 13.23 0.67 11.93
CA GLN A 201 13.55 1.00 10.55
C GLN A 201 15.00 0.63 10.24
N THR A 202 15.93 0.87 11.18
CA THR A 202 17.33 0.44 11.02
C THR A 202 17.44 -1.06 10.79
N GLU A 203 16.74 -1.87 11.60
CA GLU A 203 16.75 -3.33 11.48
C GLU A 203 16.14 -3.80 10.16
N ILE A 204 14.93 -3.33 9.82
CA ILE A 204 14.21 -3.76 8.61
C ILE A 204 14.97 -3.33 7.36
N THR A 205 15.56 -2.14 7.34
CA THR A 205 16.42 -1.69 6.23
C THR A 205 17.66 -2.58 6.07
N ALA A 206 18.31 -2.99 7.16
CA ALA A 206 19.44 -3.91 7.09
C ALA A 206 19.03 -5.29 6.55
N MET A 207 17.89 -5.82 7.00
CA MET A 207 17.35 -7.08 6.49
C MET A 207 16.95 -7.01 5.01
N LEU A 208 16.32 -5.92 4.58
CA LEU A 208 16.00 -5.68 3.16
C LEU A 208 17.27 -5.69 2.32
N ALA A 209 18.33 -5.00 2.76
CA ALA A 209 19.60 -4.99 2.04
C ALA A 209 20.22 -6.40 1.92
N GLU A 210 20.20 -7.18 3.00
CA GLU A 210 20.72 -8.56 2.96
C GLU A 210 19.90 -9.47 2.02
N VAL A 211 18.57 -9.41 2.10
CA VAL A 211 17.69 -10.18 1.22
C VAL A 211 17.86 -9.75 -0.24
N HIS A 212 18.04 -8.46 -0.51
CA HIS A 212 18.28 -7.95 -1.85
C HIS A 212 19.51 -8.60 -2.48
N GLU A 213 20.65 -8.59 -1.79
CA GLU A 213 21.89 -9.20 -2.28
C GLU A 213 21.73 -10.70 -2.55
N LEU A 214 21.01 -11.42 -1.68
CA LEU A 214 20.74 -12.85 -1.86
C LEU A 214 19.80 -13.12 -3.05
N LEU A 215 18.79 -12.29 -3.26
CA LEU A 215 17.91 -12.38 -4.42
C LEU A 215 18.67 -12.12 -5.73
N VAL A 216 19.58 -11.13 -5.75
CA VAL A 216 20.48 -10.89 -6.89
C VAL A 216 21.37 -12.10 -7.12
N ALA A 217 22.00 -12.63 -6.08
CA ALA A 217 22.85 -13.82 -6.16
C ALA A 217 22.11 -15.07 -6.64
N SER A 218 20.83 -15.22 -6.30
CA SER A 218 19.98 -16.32 -6.78
C SER A 218 19.65 -16.23 -8.28
N GLY A 219 19.85 -15.05 -8.89
CA GLY A 219 19.53 -14.78 -10.29
C GLY A 219 18.04 -14.54 -10.57
N ILE A 220 17.17 -14.47 -9.55
CA ILE A 220 15.76 -14.10 -9.73
C ILE A 220 15.56 -12.59 -9.92
N MET A 221 16.52 -11.80 -9.45
CA MET A 221 16.43 -10.34 -9.44
C MET A 221 17.74 -9.73 -9.97
N ASN A 222 17.65 -8.57 -10.62
CA ASN A 222 18.83 -7.77 -10.98
C ASN A 222 19.14 -6.71 -9.91
N GLU A 223 20.27 -6.01 -10.06
CA GLU A 223 20.72 -4.97 -9.10
C GLU A 223 19.72 -3.81 -8.97
N GLU A 224 18.87 -3.55 -9.98
CA GLU A 224 17.83 -2.53 -9.90
C GLU A 224 16.52 -3.03 -9.24
N GLY A 225 16.53 -4.23 -8.66
CA GLY A 225 15.37 -4.81 -7.99
C GLY A 225 14.26 -5.29 -8.93
N ARG A 226 14.54 -5.49 -10.23
CA ARG A 226 13.62 -6.06 -11.23
C ARG A 226 13.79 -7.56 -11.32
N SER A 227 12.69 -8.28 -11.52
CA SER A 227 12.76 -9.72 -11.71
C SER A 227 13.37 -10.09 -13.06
N ILE A 228 14.13 -11.17 -13.07
CA ILE A 228 14.70 -11.77 -14.28
C ILE A 228 13.76 -12.89 -14.74
N ALA A 229 13.52 -12.95 -16.04
CA ALA A 229 12.72 -13.99 -16.66
C ALA A 229 13.34 -15.37 -16.41
N GLY A 230 12.54 -16.33 -15.96
CA GLY A 230 13.02 -17.68 -15.70
C GLY A 230 12.06 -18.51 -14.84
N VAL A 231 12.48 -19.75 -14.60
CA VAL A 231 11.80 -20.70 -13.72
C VAL A 231 12.64 -20.85 -12.46
N TYR A 232 12.06 -20.54 -11.32
CA TYR A 232 12.77 -20.51 -10.04
C TYR A 232 12.11 -21.47 -9.04
N PRO A 233 12.89 -22.03 -8.09
CA PRO A 233 12.32 -22.79 -6.98
C PRO A 233 11.27 -21.95 -6.25
N GLU A 234 10.18 -22.59 -5.85
CA GLU A 234 9.06 -21.92 -5.17
C GLU A 234 9.54 -21.11 -3.96
N ALA A 235 10.45 -21.64 -3.15
CA ALA A 235 11.01 -20.95 -2.00
C ALA A 235 11.72 -19.62 -2.36
N VAL A 236 12.46 -19.58 -3.47
CA VAL A 236 13.16 -18.36 -3.94
C VAL A 236 12.16 -17.31 -4.42
N ALA A 237 11.13 -17.74 -5.16
CA ALA A 237 10.08 -16.84 -5.62
C ALA A 237 9.21 -16.34 -4.44
N GLN A 238 8.94 -17.17 -3.43
CA GLN A 238 8.27 -16.74 -2.20
C GLN A 238 9.10 -15.72 -1.43
N ALA A 239 10.42 -15.92 -1.32
CA ALA A 239 11.33 -14.96 -0.72
C ALA A 239 11.27 -13.60 -1.45
N MET A 240 11.28 -13.61 -2.79
CA MET A 240 11.14 -12.38 -3.59
C MET A 240 9.78 -11.70 -3.34
N TRP A 241 8.69 -12.45 -3.29
CA TRP A 241 7.36 -11.89 -3.01
C TRP A 241 7.32 -11.22 -1.63
N ASN A 242 7.81 -11.89 -0.59
CA ASN A 242 7.83 -11.38 0.78
C ASN A 242 8.74 -10.15 0.90
N TYR A 243 9.90 -10.16 0.24
CA TYR A 243 10.77 -8.98 0.11
C TYR A 243 10.03 -7.79 -0.51
N LYS A 244 9.35 -8.01 -1.66
CA LYS A 244 8.59 -6.96 -2.35
C LYS A 244 7.42 -6.44 -1.53
N LEU A 245 6.73 -7.30 -0.78
CA LEU A 245 5.66 -6.88 0.14
C LEU A 245 6.19 -5.89 1.19
N VAL A 246 7.37 -6.15 1.78
CA VAL A 246 7.96 -5.25 2.78
C VAL A 246 8.56 -3.99 2.13
N GLU A 247 9.26 -4.13 1.01
CA GLU A 247 9.86 -3.00 0.28
C GLU A 247 8.78 -2.02 -0.21
N TYR A 248 7.66 -2.54 -0.73
CA TYR A 248 6.60 -1.75 -1.35
C TYR A 248 5.53 -1.23 -0.38
N ASP A 249 5.56 -1.69 0.86
CA ASP A 249 4.88 -1.03 1.98
C ASP A 249 5.56 0.31 2.35
N ALA A 250 6.85 0.46 2.03
CA ALA A 250 7.64 1.70 2.16
C ALA A 250 7.65 2.37 3.55
N SER A 251 7.22 1.66 4.60
CA SER A 251 7.23 2.16 5.99
C SER A 251 8.48 1.73 6.78
N MET A 252 9.32 0.88 6.19
CA MET A 252 10.45 0.23 6.86
C MET A 252 10.01 -0.49 8.15
N GLY A 253 8.82 -1.11 8.11
CA GLY A 253 8.25 -1.88 9.21
C GLY A 253 7.40 -1.08 10.21
N VAL A 254 7.25 0.24 10.07
CA VAL A 254 6.40 1.04 10.97
C VAL A 254 4.94 0.59 10.92
N HIS A 255 4.43 0.19 9.76
CA HIS A 255 3.05 -0.30 9.66
C HIS A 255 2.85 -1.60 10.45
N ASN A 256 3.78 -2.55 10.37
CA ASN A 256 3.72 -3.80 11.14
C ASN A 256 5.10 -4.44 11.31
N SER A 257 5.83 -4.04 12.35
CA SER A 257 7.23 -4.42 12.53
C SER A 257 7.44 -5.92 12.74
N ALA A 258 6.55 -6.55 13.52
CA ALA A 258 6.58 -7.99 13.76
C ALA A 258 6.36 -8.78 12.46
N TYR A 259 5.42 -8.35 11.63
CA TYR A 259 5.14 -9.04 10.37
C TYR A 259 6.22 -8.79 9.32
N ALA A 260 6.68 -7.55 9.16
CA ALA A 260 7.78 -7.22 8.27
C ALA A 260 9.05 -8.02 8.59
N ARG A 261 9.41 -8.14 9.88
CA ARG A 261 10.53 -8.97 10.32
C ARG A 261 10.30 -10.44 9.95
N ALA A 262 9.14 -11.01 10.28
CA ALA A 262 8.84 -12.42 9.99
C ALA A 262 8.89 -12.75 8.50
N LEU A 263 8.45 -11.82 7.63
CA LEU A 263 8.54 -11.96 6.18
C LEU A 263 9.98 -12.00 5.68
N LEU A 264 10.84 -11.11 6.20
CA LEU A 264 12.24 -11.05 5.82
C LEU A 264 13.06 -12.20 6.43
N GLU A 265 12.74 -12.64 7.65
CA GLU A 265 13.34 -13.85 8.24
C GLU A 265 13.04 -15.09 7.38
N ALA A 266 11.79 -15.28 6.94
CA ALA A 266 11.42 -16.36 6.04
C ALA A 266 12.13 -16.27 4.68
N ALA A 267 12.30 -15.05 4.15
CA ALA A 267 13.05 -14.83 2.91
C ALA A 267 14.53 -15.18 3.08
N LEU A 268 15.16 -14.79 4.19
CA LEU A 268 16.54 -15.13 4.51
C LEU A 268 16.74 -16.64 4.68
N GLU A 269 15.81 -17.33 5.35
CA GLU A 269 15.85 -18.80 5.51
C GLU A 269 15.75 -19.51 4.16
N ALA A 270 14.92 -19.00 3.24
CA ALA A 270 14.74 -19.60 1.91
C ALA A 270 15.93 -19.39 0.96
N LEU A 271 16.79 -18.40 1.21
CA LEU A 271 17.87 -17.99 0.32
C LEU A 271 19.28 -18.42 0.79
N LYS A 272 19.42 -18.89 2.03
CA LYS A 272 20.69 -19.34 2.63
C LYS A 272 20.83 -20.86 2.56
#